data_AF-A0A7S3II86-F1
#
_entry.id   AF-A0A7S3II86-F1
#
_cell.length_a   1.000
_cell.length_b   1.000
_cell.length_c   1.000
_cell.angle_alpha   90.00
_cell.angle_beta   90.00
_cell.angle_gamma   90.00
#
_symmetry.space_group_name_H-M   'P 1'
#
loop_
_entity.id
_entity.type
_entity.pdbx_description
1 polymer ?
#
loop_
_entity_poly.entity_id
_entity_poly.type
_entity_poly.pdbx_seq_one_letter_code
_entity_poly.pdbx_strand_id
1 'polypeptide(L)'
;MISLFTALFLIVFGVIAYKSAEAYFRNGHKDRRIIELKQLLRLQKKVVKKKEFNAEHLSSVETQCKELFKEHDDLQMHEIYLTVTKAKDNEDGLETLIQQQKKLVELERDHQAKQGYKWYALFLVSIVTGFFLYFVFIPIINYAFVTSKDNSSLMEQLQTFLPSTTFDDVITDDFMVMSWDLNNRDPFILTKNSVKDVERYKQFDQLDKATLLSACNPLYFKPCKEDNGDNSVFISGNAIAESPAMYAFLYATEAGQDPANIAVVSVGSTLERPDKIPEDIGIIEWVTRIESLQGQSKRHSQDYLLNAVLNSYDRNLIKFQFPVSLEFEEELASKKNRLEDMELLKADMINENRMLIEFTMEAIVKERFASSNQC
;
A
#
# COMPACT_ATOMS: atom_id res chain seq x y z
N MET A 1 16.67 -4.91 6.96
CA MET A 1 15.76 -3.81 7.39
C MET A 1 14.34 -4.31 7.62
N ILE A 2 13.75 -5.08 6.69
CA ILE A 2 12.41 -5.67 6.81
C ILE A 2 12.23 -6.50 8.09
N SER A 3 13.21 -7.35 8.42
CA SER A 3 13.19 -8.20 9.63
C SER A 3 13.16 -7.42 10.95
N LEU A 4 13.80 -6.24 11.00
CA LEU A 4 13.81 -5.38 12.19
C LEU A 4 12.45 -4.69 12.35
N PHE A 5 11.85 -4.27 11.24
CA PHE A 5 10.56 -3.58 11.26
C PHE A 5 9.41 -4.53 11.63
N THR A 6 9.39 -5.75 11.09
CA THR A 6 8.43 -6.78 11.51
C THR A 6 8.61 -7.16 12.97
N ALA A 7 9.84 -7.29 13.46
CA ALA A 7 10.09 -7.56 14.88
C ALA A 7 9.56 -6.43 15.78
N LEU A 8 9.87 -5.17 15.46
CA LEU A 8 9.41 -4.00 16.23
C LEU A 8 7.88 -3.92 16.24
N PHE A 9 7.25 -4.15 15.08
CA PHE A 9 5.81 -4.09 14.95
C PHE A 9 5.11 -5.22 15.73
N LEU A 10 5.62 -6.45 15.67
CA LEU A 10 5.11 -7.57 16.47
C LEU A 10 5.22 -7.30 17.97
N ILE A 11 6.30 -6.65 18.42
CA ILE A 11 6.46 -6.25 19.82
C ILE A 11 5.40 -5.22 20.21
N VAL A 12 5.22 -4.16 19.42
CA VAL A 12 4.23 -3.10 19.72
C VAL A 12 2.80 -3.66 19.73
N PHE A 13 2.42 -4.42 18.70
CA PHE A 13 1.08 -5.03 18.64
C PHE A 13 0.88 -6.11 19.71
N GLY A 14 1.92 -6.89 20.01
CA GLY A 14 1.90 -7.85 21.12
C GLY A 14 1.63 -7.15 22.46
N VAL A 15 2.26 -6.00 22.70
CA VAL A 15 2.02 -5.19 23.91
C VAL A 15 0.59 -4.62 23.92
N ILE A 16 0.09 -4.10 22.80
CA ILE A 16 -1.28 -3.56 22.71
C ILE A 16 -2.33 -4.66 22.93
N ALA A 17 -2.16 -5.82 22.29
CA ALA A 17 -3.04 -6.98 22.46
C ALA A 17 -3.00 -7.48 23.90
N TYR A 18 -1.81 -7.58 24.50
CA TYR A 18 -1.64 -7.94 25.91
C TYR A 18 -2.34 -6.95 26.83
N LYS A 19 -2.17 -5.64 26.62
CA LYS A 19 -2.80 -4.58 27.44
C LYS A 19 -4.31 -4.56 27.29
N SER A 20 -4.83 -4.79 26.09
CA SER A 20 -6.27 -4.87 25.82
C SER A 20 -6.88 -6.10 26.50
N ALA A 21 -6.21 -7.25 26.42
CA ALA A 21 -6.60 -8.44 27.15
C ALA A 21 -6.47 -8.23 28.67
N GLU A 22 -5.39 -7.61 29.14
CA GLU A 22 -5.22 -7.26 30.56
C GLU A 22 -6.40 -6.42 31.03
N ALA A 23 -6.75 -5.33 30.33
CA ALA A 23 -7.87 -4.45 30.67
C ALA A 23 -9.22 -5.16 30.64
N TYR A 24 -9.51 -5.95 29.59
CA TYR A 24 -10.77 -6.68 29.47
C TYR A 24 -10.95 -7.74 30.57
N PHE A 25 -9.85 -8.37 30.99
CA PHE A 25 -9.87 -9.46 31.98
C PHE A 25 -9.49 -9.01 33.40
N ARG A 26 -9.22 -7.71 33.63
CA ARG A 26 -8.93 -7.15 34.96
C ARG A 26 -10.19 -7.01 35.82
N ASN A 27 -11.03 -8.05 35.88
CA ASN A 27 -12.11 -8.14 36.87
C ASN A 27 -11.56 -8.59 38.23
N GLY A 28 -10.45 -8.00 38.70
CA GLY A 28 -9.81 -8.33 39.98
C GLY A 28 -10.76 -8.14 41.19
N HIS A 29 -11.79 -7.31 41.02
CA HIS A 29 -12.86 -7.14 42.00
C HIS A 29 -13.70 -8.41 42.20
N LYS A 30 -13.91 -9.23 41.17
CA LYS A 30 -14.73 -10.45 41.27
C LYS A 30 -14.02 -11.56 42.05
N ASP A 31 -12.74 -11.78 41.80
CA ASP A 31 -11.94 -12.74 42.55
C ASP A 31 -11.85 -12.37 44.04
N ARG A 32 -11.61 -11.08 44.32
CA ARG A 32 -11.59 -10.57 45.70
C ARG A 32 -12.96 -10.74 46.38
N ARG A 33 -14.06 -10.41 45.70
CA ARG A 33 -15.44 -10.62 46.20
C ARG A 33 -15.71 -12.10 46.53
N ILE A 34 -15.26 -13.04 45.70
CA ILE A 34 -15.42 -14.49 45.95
C ILE A 34 -14.62 -14.92 47.19
N ILE A 35 -13.37 -14.46 47.32
CA ILE A 35 -12.50 -14.80 48.47
C ILE A 35 -13.12 -14.31 49.78
N GLU A 36 -13.51 -13.04 49.84
CA GLU A 36 -14.08 -12.44 51.07
C GLU A 36 -15.44 -13.07 51.43
N LEU A 37 -16.28 -13.33 50.44
CA LEU A 37 -17.58 -13.96 50.67
C LEU A 37 -17.44 -15.41 51.18
N LYS A 38 -16.42 -16.16 50.71
CA LYS A 38 -16.07 -17.47 51.28
C LYS A 38 -15.61 -17.37 52.73
N GLN A 39 -14.81 -16.36 53.07
CA GLN A 39 -14.36 -16.13 54.44
C GLN A 39 -15.55 -15.82 55.35
N LEU A 40 -16.44 -14.91 54.93
CA LEU A 40 -17.66 -14.56 55.65
C LEU A 40 -18.53 -15.80 55.89
N LEU A 41 -18.76 -16.60 54.85
CA LEU A 41 -19.58 -17.81 54.93
C LEU A 41 -18.98 -18.84 55.92
N ARG A 42 -17.64 -19.01 55.93
CA ARG A 42 -16.95 -19.88 56.89
C ARG A 42 -17.13 -19.39 58.33
N LEU A 43 -17.04 -18.09 58.58
CA LEU A 43 -17.22 -17.51 59.91
C LEU A 43 -18.67 -17.62 60.38
N GLN A 44 -19.65 -17.26 59.54
CA GLN A 44 -21.08 -17.41 59.85
C GLN A 44 -21.47 -18.85 60.17
N LYS A 45 -20.90 -19.84 59.47
CA LYS A 45 -21.09 -21.26 59.82
C LYS A 45 -20.56 -21.63 61.21
N LYS A 46 -19.47 -21.00 61.68
CA LYS A 46 -18.95 -21.23 63.05
C LYS A 46 -19.91 -20.65 64.09
N VAL A 47 -20.44 -19.45 63.83
CA VAL A 47 -21.43 -18.76 64.68
C VAL A 47 -22.68 -19.62 64.85
N VAL A 48 -23.31 -20.07 63.75
CA VAL A 48 -24.54 -20.89 63.80
C VAL A 48 -24.31 -22.23 64.50
N LYS A 49 -23.11 -22.84 64.35
CA LYS A 49 -22.74 -24.07 65.05
C LYS A 49 -22.34 -23.88 66.52
N LYS A 50 -22.44 -22.66 67.07
CA LYS A 50 -22.01 -22.29 68.42
C LYS A 50 -20.56 -22.69 68.73
N LYS A 51 -19.68 -22.71 67.72
CA LYS A 51 -18.24 -22.95 67.91
C LYS A 51 -17.55 -21.65 68.28
N GLU A 52 -16.45 -21.74 69.03
CA GLU A 52 -15.63 -20.56 69.33
C GLU A 52 -15.19 -19.85 68.03
N PHE A 53 -15.39 -18.54 68.01
CA PHE A 53 -15.00 -17.67 66.91
C PHE A 53 -14.56 -16.31 67.44
N ASN A 54 -13.70 -15.63 66.67
CA ASN A 54 -13.29 -14.26 66.98
C ASN A 54 -14.33 -13.28 66.40
N ALA A 55 -15.08 -12.60 67.28
CA ALA A 55 -16.13 -11.65 66.89
C ALA A 55 -15.58 -10.40 66.19
N GLU A 56 -14.39 -9.94 66.57
CA GLU A 56 -13.72 -8.80 65.94
C GLU A 56 -13.34 -9.14 64.49
N HIS A 57 -12.85 -10.35 64.26
CA HIS A 57 -12.54 -10.83 62.91
C HIS A 57 -13.78 -10.95 62.02
N LEU A 58 -14.91 -11.43 62.58
CA LEU A 58 -16.18 -11.47 61.85
C LEU A 58 -16.67 -10.07 61.46
N SER A 59 -16.65 -9.12 62.39
CA SER A 59 -17.06 -7.72 62.12
C SER A 59 -16.20 -7.06 61.05
N SER A 60 -14.89 -7.33 61.07
CA SER A 60 -13.95 -6.85 60.05
C SER A 60 -14.28 -7.40 58.66
N VAL A 61 -14.49 -8.71 58.53
CA VAL A 61 -14.86 -9.36 57.25
C VAL A 61 -16.24 -8.90 56.76
N GLU A 62 -17.21 -8.71 57.66
CA GLU A 62 -18.53 -8.17 57.31
C GLU A 62 -18.43 -6.75 56.75
N THR A 63 -17.60 -5.91 57.36
CA THR A 63 -17.35 -4.53 56.92
C THR A 63 -16.70 -4.52 55.53
N GLN A 64 -15.68 -5.35 55.33
CA GLN A 64 -15.00 -5.48 54.02
C GLN A 64 -15.94 -6.00 52.93
N CYS A 65 -16.76 -7.02 53.22
CA CYS A 65 -17.78 -7.49 52.28
C CYS A 65 -18.79 -6.39 51.97
N LYS A 66 -19.27 -5.66 52.99
CA LYS A 66 -20.22 -4.56 52.81
C LYS A 66 -19.67 -3.50 51.87
N GLU A 67 -18.39 -3.13 52.00
CA GLU A 67 -17.73 -2.19 51.10
C GLU A 67 -17.58 -2.74 49.67
N LEU A 68 -17.15 -3.99 49.53
CA LEU A 68 -16.97 -4.63 48.22
C LEU A 68 -18.28 -4.79 47.44
N PHE A 69 -19.42 -4.85 48.11
CA PHE A 69 -20.75 -5.01 47.52
C PHE A 69 -21.60 -3.72 47.51
N LYS A 70 -21.01 -2.54 47.77
CA LYS A 70 -21.70 -1.24 47.62
C LYS A 70 -22.06 -0.93 46.17
N GLU A 71 -21.26 -1.41 45.22
CA GLU A 71 -21.49 -1.27 43.79
C GLU A 71 -22.22 -2.54 43.30
N HIS A 72 -23.47 -2.38 42.85
CA HIS A 72 -24.39 -3.47 42.48
C HIS A 72 -24.06 -4.14 41.13
N ASP A 73 -22.78 -4.31 40.80
CA ASP A 73 -22.36 -4.75 39.46
C ASP A 73 -22.58 -6.26 39.23
N ASP A 74 -22.76 -7.05 40.30
CA ASP A 74 -23.00 -8.50 40.22
C ASP A 74 -24.16 -8.91 41.14
N LEU A 75 -25.37 -8.88 40.57
CA LEU A 75 -26.63 -9.19 41.26
C LEU A 75 -26.61 -10.55 41.97
N GLN A 76 -26.00 -11.57 41.37
CA GLN A 76 -25.93 -12.92 41.94
C GLN A 76 -25.04 -12.96 43.17
N MET A 77 -23.85 -12.34 43.10
CA MET A 77 -22.94 -12.27 44.25
C MET A 77 -23.51 -11.42 45.39
N HIS A 78 -24.24 -10.35 45.05
CA HIS A 78 -24.92 -9.52 46.03
C HIS A 78 -26.07 -10.27 46.73
N GLU A 79 -26.85 -11.07 45.99
CA GLU A 79 -27.90 -11.93 46.55
C GLU A 79 -27.33 -12.96 47.55
N ILE A 80 -26.21 -13.60 47.21
CA ILE A 80 -25.51 -14.53 48.09
C ILE A 80 -25.07 -13.81 49.37
N TYR A 81 -24.49 -12.61 49.25
CA TYR A 81 -24.07 -11.79 50.40
C TYR A 81 -25.24 -11.44 51.34
N LEU A 82 -26.36 -10.96 50.80
CA LEU A 82 -27.55 -10.63 51.58
C LEU A 82 -28.15 -11.87 52.27
N THR A 83 -28.11 -13.02 51.59
CA THR A 83 -28.62 -14.28 52.17
C THR A 83 -27.72 -14.79 53.29
N VAL A 84 -26.41 -14.71 53.12
CA VAL A 84 -25.42 -15.14 54.13
C VAL A 84 -25.49 -14.29 55.40
N THR A 85 -25.71 -12.97 55.26
CA THR A 85 -25.83 -12.07 56.42
C THR A 85 -27.12 -12.29 57.22
N LYS A 86 -28.24 -12.56 56.55
CA LYS A 86 -29.54 -12.85 57.20
C LYS A 86 -29.65 -14.24 57.81
N ALA A 87 -28.83 -15.21 57.35
CA ALA A 87 -28.91 -16.60 57.81
C ALA A 87 -28.51 -16.81 59.28
N LYS A 88 -27.88 -15.82 59.93
CA LYS A 88 -27.49 -15.90 61.35
C LYS A 88 -28.69 -15.97 62.31
N ASP A 89 -29.81 -15.36 61.92
CA ASP A 89 -30.98 -15.17 62.79
C ASP A 89 -32.12 -16.17 62.50
N ASN A 90 -31.91 -17.12 61.59
CA ASN A 90 -32.92 -18.09 61.17
C ASN A 90 -32.64 -19.50 61.75
N GLU A 91 -33.68 -20.24 62.14
CA GLU A 91 -33.56 -21.61 62.66
C GLU A 91 -32.92 -22.56 61.63
N ASP A 92 -33.20 -22.36 60.34
CA ASP A 92 -32.62 -23.10 59.21
C ASP A 92 -31.33 -22.46 58.64
N GLY A 93 -30.68 -21.60 59.42
CA GLY A 93 -29.51 -20.82 58.99
C GLY A 93 -28.35 -21.68 58.47
N LEU A 94 -28.14 -22.85 59.07
CA LEU A 94 -27.04 -23.74 58.67
C LEU A 94 -27.25 -24.35 57.28
N GLU A 95 -28.46 -24.78 56.97
CA GLU A 95 -28.80 -25.37 55.67
C GLU A 95 -28.70 -24.32 54.56
N THR A 96 -29.23 -23.12 54.83
CA THR A 96 -29.10 -21.95 53.95
C THR A 96 -27.63 -21.65 53.64
N LEU A 97 -26.76 -21.59 54.65
CA LEU A 97 -25.32 -21.36 54.46
C LEU A 97 -24.63 -22.49 53.67
N ILE A 98 -25.08 -23.74 53.80
CA ILE A 98 -24.57 -24.86 52.99
C ILE A 98 -24.98 -24.71 51.52
N GLN A 99 -26.22 -24.35 51.25
CA GLN A 99 -26.72 -24.13 49.90
C GLN A 99 -25.99 -22.97 49.21
N GLN A 100 -25.80 -21.85 49.92
CA GLN A 100 -25.06 -20.68 49.40
C GLN A 100 -23.58 -20.99 49.15
N GLN A 101 -22.96 -21.87 49.96
CA GLN A 101 -21.59 -22.31 49.70
C GLN A 101 -21.50 -23.10 48.39
N LYS A 102 -22.46 -23.97 48.11
CA LYS A 102 -22.49 -24.73 46.84
C LYS A 102 -22.62 -23.79 45.65
N LYS A 103 -23.55 -22.82 45.71
CA LYS A 103 -23.71 -21.78 44.67
C LYS A 103 -22.42 -20.99 44.45
N LEU A 104 -21.73 -20.61 45.53
CA LEU A 104 -20.48 -19.85 45.43
C LEU A 104 -19.33 -20.66 44.81
N VAL A 105 -19.26 -21.96 45.09
CA VAL A 105 -18.29 -22.88 44.46
C VAL A 105 -18.60 -23.07 42.96
N GLU A 106 -19.88 -23.17 42.61
CA GLU A 106 -20.32 -23.25 41.22
C GLU A 106 -19.97 -21.96 40.44
N LEU A 107 -20.24 -20.79 41.02
CA LEU A 107 -19.85 -19.50 40.42
C LEU A 107 -18.34 -19.35 40.25
N GLU A 108 -17.54 -19.82 41.20
CA GLU A 108 -16.08 -19.83 41.06
C GLU A 108 -15.64 -20.76 39.95
N ARG A 109 -16.21 -21.98 39.87
CA ARG A 109 -15.90 -22.94 38.81
C ARG A 109 -16.24 -22.38 37.43
N ASP A 110 -17.40 -21.73 37.30
CA ASP A 110 -17.82 -21.06 36.07
C ASP A 110 -16.90 -19.88 35.73
N HIS A 111 -16.47 -19.12 36.75
CA HIS A 111 -15.52 -18.03 36.56
C HIS A 111 -14.16 -18.56 36.06
N GLN A 112 -13.63 -19.60 36.69
CA GLN A 112 -12.37 -20.25 36.29
C GLN A 112 -12.48 -20.88 34.89
N ALA A 113 -13.61 -21.51 34.56
CA ALA A 113 -13.86 -22.04 33.22
C ALA A 113 -13.85 -20.91 32.17
N LYS A 114 -14.47 -19.77 32.47
CA LYS A 114 -14.46 -18.57 31.59
C LYS A 114 -13.08 -17.93 31.49
N GLN A 115 -12.25 -18.00 32.53
CA GLN A 115 -10.85 -17.54 32.45
C GLN A 115 -10.02 -18.39 31.46
N GLY A 116 -10.34 -19.67 31.25
CA GLY A 116 -9.71 -20.49 30.23
C GLY A 116 -9.93 -19.97 28.80
N TYR A 117 -11.14 -19.47 28.51
CA TYR A 117 -11.49 -18.89 27.20
C TYR A 117 -10.66 -17.65 26.83
N LYS A 118 -10.09 -16.94 27.82
CA LYS A 118 -9.18 -15.80 27.59
C LYS A 118 -8.01 -16.19 26.69
N TRP A 119 -7.37 -17.32 27.01
CA TRP A 119 -6.16 -17.75 26.29
C TRP A 119 -6.49 -18.17 24.86
N TYR A 120 -7.63 -18.84 24.67
CA TYR A 120 -8.11 -19.20 23.34
C TYR A 120 -8.48 -17.97 22.50
N ALA A 121 -9.18 -16.99 23.07
CA ALA A 121 -9.52 -15.76 22.38
C ALA A 121 -8.28 -14.94 22.01
N LEU A 122 -7.32 -14.81 22.93
CA LEU A 122 -6.05 -14.11 22.67
C LEU A 122 -5.27 -14.80 21.58
N PHE A 123 -5.14 -16.14 21.64
CA PHE A 123 -4.48 -16.93 20.61
C PHE A 123 -5.14 -16.77 19.24
N LEU A 124 -6.48 -16.81 19.17
CA LEU A 124 -7.22 -16.63 17.92
C LEU A 124 -7.00 -15.22 17.33
N VAL A 125 -7.09 -14.17 18.15
CA VAL A 125 -6.82 -12.79 17.71
C VAL A 125 -5.39 -12.66 17.20
N SER A 126 -4.41 -13.24 17.90
CA SER A 126 -3.02 -13.24 17.45
C SER A 126 -2.83 -13.94 16.11
N ILE A 127 -3.51 -15.07 15.86
CA ILE A 127 -3.49 -15.75 14.55
C ILE A 127 -4.08 -14.84 13.47
N VAL A 128 -5.27 -14.28 13.68
CA VAL A 128 -5.95 -13.43 12.69
C VAL A 128 -5.10 -12.19 12.37
N THR A 129 -4.56 -11.54 13.39
CA THR A 129 -3.64 -10.40 13.20
C THR A 129 -2.35 -10.83 12.48
N GLY A 130 -1.78 -11.98 12.83
CA GLY A 130 -0.60 -12.52 12.14
C GLY A 130 -0.85 -12.80 10.66
N PHE A 131 -1.99 -13.41 10.32
CA PHE A 131 -2.42 -13.62 8.94
C PHE A 131 -2.60 -12.30 8.20
N PHE A 132 -3.32 -11.34 8.78
CA PHE A 132 -3.50 -10.01 8.17
C PHE A 132 -2.16 -9.32 7.91
N LEU A 133 -1.22 -9.37 8.86
CA LEU A 133 0.09 -8.76 8.68
C LEU A 133 0.91 -9.46 7.60
N TYR A 134 0.92 -10.79 7.59
CA TYR A 134 1.71 -11.54 6.62
C TYR A 134 1.17 -11.41 5.20
N PHE A 135 -0.15 -11.54 5.02
CA PHE A 135 -0.76 -11.57 3.70
C PHE A 135 -1.15 -10.19 3.16
N VAL A 136 -1.32 -9.16 3.99
CA VAL A 136 -1.74 -7.83 3.53
C VAL A 136 -0.62 -6.81 3.72
N PHE A 137 -0.13 -6.67 4.95
CA PHE A 137 0.77 -5.56 5.30
C PHE A 137 2.19 -5.73 4.74
N ILE A 138 2.79 -6.92 4.86
CA ILE A 138 4.13 -7.19 4.35
C ILE A 138 4.21 -6.99 2.82
N PRO A 139 3.28 -7.52 1.99
CA PRO A 139 3.27 -7.24 0.57
C PRO A 139 3.19 -5.74 0.25
N ILE A 140 2.33 -4.98 0.94
CA ILE A 140 2.20 -3.52 0.74
C ILE A 140 3.53 -2.81 1.05
N ILE A 141 4.19 -3.16 2.16
CA ILE A 141 5.49 -2.59 2.50
C ILE A 141 6.58 -3.03 1.52
N ASN A 142 6.62 -4.29 1.12
CA ASN A 142 7.60 -4.77 0.16
C ASN A 142 7.41 -4.09 -1.20
N TYR A 143 6.17 -3.94 -1.65
CA TYR A 143 5.81 -3.16 -2.83
C TYR A 143 6.26 -1.70 -2.70
N ALA A 144 6.01 -1.06 -1.55
CA ALA A 144 6.36 0.34 -1.34
C ALA A 144 7.87 0.60 -1.16
N PHE A 145 8.66 -0.37 -0.70
CA PHE A 145 10.03 -0.13 -0.24
C PHE A 145 11.12 -1.08 -0.78
N VAL A 146 10.77 -2.24 -1.34
CA VAL A 146 11.73 -3.31 -1.67
C VAL A 146 11.90 -3.53 -3.18
N THR A 147 10.89 -3.21 -3.98
CA THR A 147 10.94 -3.35 -5.45
C THR A 147 11.77 -2.26 -6.13
N SER A 148 11.87 -1.09 -5.53
CA SER A 148 12.55 0.06 -6.12
C SER A 148 14.07 0.00 -5.91
N LYS A 149 14.82 -0.30 -6.97
CA LYS A 149 16.29 -0.18 -7.00
C LYS A 149 16.71 1.27 -6.78
N ASP A 150 17.92 1.47 -6.29
CA ASP A 150 18.50 2.81 -6.25
C ASP A 150 18.74 3.31 -7.67
N ASN A 151 18.29 4.54 -7.97
CA ASN A 151 18.41 5.14 -9.29
C ASN A 151 19.86 5.53 -9.63
N SER A 152 20.78 5.56 -8.66
CA SER A 152 22.22 5.71 -8.90
C SER A 152 22.77 4.67 -9.87
N SER A 153 22.30 3.43 -9.80
CA SER A 153 22.72 2.37 -10.73
C SER A 153 22.30 2.65 -12.18
N LEU A 154 21.14 3.28 -12.37
CA LEU A 154 20.69 3.72 -13.70
C LEU A 154 21.50 4.94 -14.16
N MET A 155 21.78 5.89 -13.26
CA MET A 155 22.59 7.06 -13.55
C MET A 155 23.99 6.70 -14.05
N GLU A 156 24.66 5.73 -13.42
CA GLU A 156 25.99 5.25 -13.85
C GLU A 156 25.96 4.70 -15.29
N GLN A 157 24.91 3.96 -15.63
CA GLN A 157 24.73 3.45 -17.00
C GLN A 157 24.41 4.56 -17.99
N LEU A 158 23.57 5.53 -17.60
CA LEU A 158 23.24 6.69 -18.42
C LEU A 158 24.48 7.54 -18.70
N GLN A 159 25.33 7.78 -17.71
CA GLN A 159 26.59 8.54 -17.89
C GLN A 159 27.63 7.81 -18.75
N THR A 160 27.54 6.48 -18.83
CA THR A 160 28.38 5.68 -19.73
C THR A 160 27.85 5.72 -21.16
N PHE A 161 26.51 5.73 -21.32
CA PHE A 161 25.85 5.68 -22.62
C PHE A 161 25.71 7.05 -23.27
N LEU A 162 25.33 8.06 -22.49
CA LEU A 162 25.14 9.44 -22.93
C LEU A 162 26.40 10.25 -22.65
N PRO A 163 26.93 10.98 -23.65
CA PRO A 163 27.99 11.94 -23.39
C PRO A 163 27.49 13.08 -22.51
N SER A 164 28.40 13.72 -21.79
CA SER A 164 28.14 14.95 -21.03
C SER A 164 27.68 16.05 -21.99
N THR A 165 26.36 16.19 -22.16
CA THR A 165 25.71 17.03 -23.17
C THR A 165 24.46 17.68 -22.59
N THR A 166 24.10 18.82 -23.17
CA THR A 166 22.93 19.60 -22.77
C THR A 166 21.77 19.50 -23.76
N PHE A 167 20.61 20.08 -23.44
CA PHE A 167 19.50 20.18 -24.39
C PHE A 167 19.90 20.92 -25.67
N ASP A 168 20.80 21.89 -25.57
CA ASP A 168 21.29 22.66 -26.72
C ASP A 168 22.15 21.84 -27.69
N ASP A 169 22.81 20.79 -27.21
CA ASP A 169 23.67 19.93 -28.03
C ASP A 169 22.88 18.93 -28.90
N VAL A 170 21.56 18.77 -28.65
CA VAL A 170 20.74 17.82 -29.42
C VAL A 170 20.60 18.30 -30.86
N ILE A 171 20.74 17.40 -31.84
CA ILE A 171 20.78 17.75 -33.28
C ILE A 171 19.40 18.19 -33.81
N THR A 172 18.31 17.74 -33.20
CA THR A 172 16.95 18.10 -33.63
C THR A 172 16.59 19.53 -33.21
N ASP A 173 15.63 20.13 -33.89
CA ASP A 173 15.19 21.51 -33.57
C ASP A 173 14.65 21.61 -32.14
N ASP A 174 14.00 20.54 -31.65
CA ASP A 174 13.58 20.40 -30.26
C ASP A 174 13.72 18.97 -29.75
N PHE A 175 13.63 18.83 -28.43
CA PHE A 175 13.69 17.57 -27.70
C PHE A 175 12.84 17.68 -26.44
N MET A 176 11.87 16.79 -26.26
CA MET A 176 10.96 16.81 -25.11
C MET A 176 11.15 15.59 -24.22
N VAL A 177 11.30 15.84 -22.92
CA VAL A 177 11.37 14.83 -21.86
C VAL A 177 10.37 15.18 -20.78
N MET A 178 9.69 14.17 -20.23
CA MET A 178 8.65 14.38 -19.23
C MET A 178 8.96 13.60 -17.96
N SER A 179 8.66 14.20 -16.82
CA SER A 179 8.67 13.56 -15.49
C SER A 179 7.57 14.19 -14.63
N TRP A 180 7.23 13.58 -13.50
CA TRP A 180 6.24 14.15 -12.59
C TRP A 180 6.92 14.62 -11.30
N ASP A 181 6.70 15.87 -10.92
CA ASP A 181 7.19 16.44 -9.66
C ASP A 181 6.21 16.11 -8.53
N LEU A 182 6.62 15.25 -7.60
CA LEU A 182 5.80 14.83 -6.47
C LEU A 182 5.57 15.95 -5.45
N ASN A 183 6.50 16.90 -5.35
CA ASN A 183 6.42 17.99 -4.38
C ASN A 183 5.37 19.00 -4.85
N ASN A 184 5.48 19.42 -6.11
CA ASN A 184 4.57 20.40 -6.71
C ASN A 184 3.26 19.79 -7.24
N ARG A 185 3.23 18.45 -7.41
CA ARG A 185 2.10 17.69 -7.96
C ARG A 185 1.71 18.16 -9.36
N ASP A 186 2.70 18.52 -10.16
CA ASP A 186 2.53 18.98 -11.54
C ASP A 186 3.37 18.16 -12.54
N PRO A 187 2.94 18.11 -13.81
CA PRO A 187 3.79 17.63 -14.89
C PRO A 187 5.05 18.49 -15.02
N PHE A 188 6.20 17.84 -15.13
CA PHE A 188 7.49 18.45 -15.34
C PHE A 188 7.98 18.14 -16.76
N ILE A 189 7.79 19.09 -17.67
CA ILE A 189 8.06 18.91 -19.10
C ILE A 189 9.28 19.76 -19.49
N LEU A 190 10.38 19.07 -19.79
CA LEU A 190 11.63 19.66 -20.24
C LEU A 190 11.67 19.66 -21.76
N THR A 191 11.86 20.85 -22.34
CA THR A 191 12.12 21.05 -23.77
C THR A 191 13.32 21.96 -23.93
N LYS A 192 13.87 22.06 -25.15
CA LYS A 192 15.00 23.00 -25.38
C LYS A 192 14.62 24.44 -25.01
N ASN A 193 13.38 24.84 -25.34
CA ASN A 193 12.88 26.17 -25.02
C ASN A 193 12.62 26.32 -23.52
N SER A 194 11.98 25.32 -22.90
CA SER A 194 11.61 25.43 -21.49
C SER A 194 12.83 25.50 -20.57
N VAL A 195 13.91 24.76 -20.88
CA VAL A 195 15.16 24.81 -20.14
C VAL A 195 15.83 26.20 -20.22
N LYS A 196 15.69 26.92 -21.34
CA LYS A 196 16.22 28.28 -21.49
C LYS A 196 15.39 29.32 -20.76
N ASP A 197 14.07 29.24 -20.92
CA ASP A 197 13.16 30.31 -20.56
C ASP A 197 12.69 30.22 -19.10
N VAL A 198 12.73 29.02 -18.50
CA VAL A 198 12.22 28.77 -17.15
C VAL A 198 13.37 28.47 -16.20
N GLU A 199 13.60 29.37 -15.24
CA GLU A 199 14.72 29.27 -14.28
C GLU A 199 14.73 27.92 -13.52
N ARG A 200 13.55 27.40 -13.16
CA ARG A 200 13.42 26.11 -12.44
C ARG A 200 13.94 24.91 -13.24
N TYR A 201 13.99 25.03 -14.57
CA TYR A 201 14.41 23.96 -15.49
C TYR A 201 15.89 24.00 -15.86
N LYS A 202 16.57 25.14 -15.71
CA LYS A 202 17.99 25.29 -16.06
C LYS A 202 18.91 24.30 -15.34
N GLN A 203 18.58 23.94 -14.11
CA GLN A 203 19.33 22.94 -13.34
C GLN A 203 19.26 21.51 -13.91
N PHE A 204 18.33 21.26 -14.84
CA PHE A 204 18.09 19.98 -15.51
C PHE A 204 18.49 20.00 -16.98
N ASP A 205 19.33 20.96 -17.39
CA ASP A 205 19.82 21.09 -18.77
C ASP A 205 20.70 19.91 -19.22
N GLN A 206 21.25 19.13 -18.29
CA GLN A 206 22.01 17.92 -18.64
C GLN A 206 21.08 16.79 -19.09
N LEU A 207 21.36 16.19 -20.25
CA LEU A 207 20.51 15.16 -20.84
C LEU A 207 20.45 13.87 -20.01
N ASP A 208 21.54 13.49 -19.35
CA ASP A 208 21.58 12.32 -18.48
C ASP A 208 20.61 12.47 -17.30
N LYS A 209 20.60 13.66 -16.67
CA LYS A 209 19.66 14.02 -15.60
C LYS A 209 18.22 14.01 -16.09
N ALA A 210 17.92 14.72 -17.17
CA ALA A 210 16.55 14.75 -17.71
C ALA A 210 16.05 13.34 -18.06
N THR A 211 16.91 12.52 -18.66
CA THR A 211 16.63 11.11 -18.97
C THR A 211 16.38 10.30 -17.70
N LEU A 212 17.20 10.49 -16.65
CA LEU A 212 17.01 9.85 -15.36
C LEU A 212 15.65 10.19 -14.76
N LEU A 213 15.25 11.47 -14.76
CA LEU A 213 13.95 11.89 -14.21
C LEU A 213 12.79 11.18 -14.92
N SER A 214 12.84 11.09 -16.24
CA SER A 214 11.82 10.41 -17.05
C SER A 214 11.82 8.90 -16.87
N ALA A 215 12.97 8.29 -16.60
CA ALA A 215 13.13 6.84 -16.47
C ALA A 215 12.87 6.29 -15.05
N CYS A 216 12.77 7.14 -14.02
CA CYS A 216 12.56 6.73 -12.63
C CYS A 216 11.13 6.23 -12.35
N ASN A 217 10.76 5.10 -12.93
CA ASN A 217 9.47 4.46 -12.71
C ASN A 217 9.42 3.88 -11.29
N PRO A 218 8.43 4.26 -10.44
CA PRO A 218 8.33 3.80 -9.05
C PRO A 218 8.30 2.28 -8.86
N LEU A 219 7.88 1.53 -9.88
CA LEU A 219 7.90 0.06 -9.86
C LEU A 219 9.32 -0.52 -9.84
N TYR A 220 10.27 0.17 -10.48
CA TYR A 220 11.62 -0.35 -10.73
C TYR A 220 12.69 0.43 -9.96
N PHE A 221 12.49 1.73 -9.77
CA PHE A 221 13.47 2.65 -9.21
C PHE A 221 12.85 3.54 -8.14
N LYS A 222 13.67 3.93 -7.16
CA LYS A 222 13.26 4.94 -6.17
C LYS A 222 13.03 6.28 -6.88
N PRO A 223 12.07 7.10 -6.40
CA PRO A 223 11.93 8.46 -6.89
C PRO A 223 13.26 9.21 -6.88
N CYS A 224 13.52 9.97 -7.94
CA CYS A 224 14.74 10.76 -8.08
C CYS A 224 14.65 11.98 -7.17
N LYS A 225 15.59 12.12 -6.23
CA LYS A 225 15.67 13.27 -5.33
C LYS A 225 16.80 14.16 -5.79
N GLU A 226 16.52 15.44 -5.93
CA GLU A 226 17.48 16.43 -6.36
C GLU A 226 17.76 17.42 -5.23
N ASP A 227 18.98 17.36 -4.71
CA ASP A 227 19.44 18.12 -3.54
C ASP A 227 19.91 19.54 -3.93
N ASN A 228 19.16 20.23 -4.79
CA ASN A 228 19.50 21.56 -5.30
C ASN A 228 18.81 22.70 -4.49
N GLY A 229 18.50 22.45 -3.22
CA GLY A 229 17.89 23.44 -2.31
C GLY A 229 16.37 23.34 -2.17
N ASP A 230 15.64 22.93 -3.22
CA ASP A 230 14.18 22.73 -3.18
C ASP A 230 13.75 21.31 -2.75
N ASN A 231 14.70 20.36 -2.66
CA ASN A 231 14.45 18.96 -2.30
C ASN A 231 13.30 18.34 -3.14
N SER A 232 13.29 18.64 -4.44
CA SER A 232 12.29 18.16 -5.37
C SER A 232 12.44 16.66 -5.58
N VAL A 233 11.31 15.97 -5.65
CA VAL A 233 11.25 14.52 -5.84
C VAL A 233 10.49 14.22 -7.12
N PHE A 234 11.11 13.49 -8.04
CA PHE A 234 10.57 13.19 -9.35
C PHE A 234 10.30 11.70 -9.54
N ILE A 235 9.27 11.40 -10.33
CA ILE A 235 8.99 10.06 -10.86
C ILE A 235 8.85 10.11 -12.37
N SER A 236 8.88 8.93 -13.00
CA SER A 236 8.85 8.75 -14.45
C SER A 236 7.76 9.53 -15.18
N GLY A 237 8.06 9.92 -16.42
CA GLY A 237 7.13 10.54 -17.36
C GLY A 237 5.87 9.70 -17.64
N ASN A 238 5.90 8.38 -17.39
CA ASN A 238 4.74 7.51 -17.47
C ASN A 238 3.59 7.95 -16.56
N ALA A 239 3.90 8.66 -15.46
CA ALA A 239 2.90 9.29 -14.60
C ALA A 239 2.07 10.34 -15.35
N ILE A 240 2.66 11.05 -16.33
CA ILE A 240 1.96 12.01 -17.20
C ILE A 240 1.39 11.32 -18.44
N ALA A 241 2.23 10.57 -19.16
CA ALA A 241 1.87 9.99 -20.45
C ALA A 241 2.59 8.67 -20.70
N GLU A 242 1.82 7.67 -21.11
CA GLU A 242 2.35 6.40 -21.63
C GLU A 242 2.64 6.47 -23.13
N SER A 243 2.02 7.42 -23.84
CA SER A 243 2.32 7.78 -25.22
C SER A 243 2.58 9.29 -25.29
N PRO A 244 3.84 9.72 -25.36
CA PRO A 244 4.18 11.15 -25.37
C PRO A 244 3.79 11.85 -26.68
N ALA A 245 3.34 11.11 -27.70
CA ALA A 245 3.06 11.61 -29.04
C ALA A 245 2.02 12.74 -29.04
N MET A 246 0.98 12.64 -28.21
CA MET A 246 -0.04 13.69 -28.10
C MET A 246 0.56 14.99 -27.55
N TYR A 247 1.38 14.89 -26.51
CA TYR A 247 2.05 16.05 -25.92
C TYR A 247 3.07 16.67 -26.89
N ALA A 248 3.79 15.84 -27.65
CA ALA A 248 4.72 16.33 -28.66
C ALA A 248 4.00 17.10 -29.79
N PHE A 249 2.85 16.59 -30.24
CA PHE A 249 2.01 17.27 -31.23
C PHE A 249 1.48 18.62 -30.72
N LEU A 250 0.95 18.64 -29.49
CA LEU A 250 0.46 19.87 -28.86
C LEU A 250 1.59 20.89 -28.71
N TYR A 251 2.74 20.46 -28.22
CA TYR A 251 3.91 21.30 -28.06
C TYR A 251 4.39 21.90 -29.39
N ALA A 252 4.47 21.10 -30.45
CA ALA A 252 4.83 21.60 -31.78
C ALA A 252 3.84 22.66 -32.29
N THR A 253 2.55 22.45 -32.05
CA THR A 253 1.49 23.40 -32.40
C THR A 253 1.62 24.71 -31.60
N GLU A 254 1.86 24.61 -30.29
CA GLU A 254 2.09 25.77 -29.41
C GLU A 254 3.36 26.54 -29.79
N ALA A 255 4.38 25.84 -30.31
CA ALA A 255 5.59 26.42 -30.87
C ALA A 255 5.38 27.05 -32.28
N GLY A 256 4.14 27.07 -32.79
CA GLY A 256 3.76 27.76 -34.02
C GLY A 256 3.80 26.91 -35.29
N GLN A 257 3.98 25.58 -35.18
CA GLN A 257 3.82 24.70 -36.33
C GLN A 257 2.34 24.58 -36.71
N ASP A 258 2.04 24.65 -38.01
CA ASP A 258 0.69 24.44 -38.51
C ASP A 258 0.29 22.96 -38.33
N PRO A 259 -0.77 22.65 -37.55
CA PRO A 259 -1.25 21.28 -37.34
C PRO A 259 -1.43 20.46 -38.62
N ALA A 260 -1.85 21.09 -39.72
CA ALA A 260 -2.05 20.42 -41.00
C ALA A 260 -0.75 19.90 -41.64
N ASN A 261 0.40 20.45 -41.21
CA ASN A 261 1.73 20.10 -41.71
C ASN A 261 2.53 19.24 -40.73
N ILE A 262 1.93 18.79 -39.62
CA ILE A 262 2.60 17.91 -38.65
C ILE A 262 2.28 16.45 -38.98
N ALA A 263 3.32 15.67 -39.27
CA ALA A 263 3.25 14.22 -39.32
C ALA A 263 3.70 13.64 -37.96
N VAL A 264 2.94 12.70 -37.41
CA VAL A 264 3.28 12.07 -36.12
C VAL A 264 3.61 10.59 -36.33
N VAL A 265 4.84 10.24 -35.98
CA VAL A 265 5.31 8.85 -35.90
C VAL A 265 5.57 8.51 -34.44
N SER A 266 4.84 7.54 -33.91
CA SER A 266 5.01 7.05 -32.54
C SER A 266 5.59 5.64 -32.55
N VAL A 267 6.75 5.49 -31.93
CA VAL A 267 7.42 4.20 -31.74
C VAL A 267 7.32 3.85 -30.26
N GLY A 268 6.56 2.82 -29.93
CA GLY A 268 6.48 2.27 -28.58
C GLY A 268 7.14 0.91 -28.48
N SER A 269 7.21 0.39 -27.26
CA SER A 269 7.69 -0.96 -26.98
C SER A 269 6.55 -1.98 -27.19
N THR A 270 6.00 -2.50 -26.09
CA THR A 270 4.93 -3.47 -26.07
C THR A 270 3.58 -2.80 -25.83
N LEU A 271 2.51 -3.41 -26.34
CA LEU A 271 1.12 -3.04 -26.06
C LEU A 271 0.43 -4.22 -25.39
N GLU A 272 0.24 -4.13 -24.07
CA GLU A 272 -0.52 -5.15 -23.34
C GLU A 272 -1.95 -5.20 -23.87
N ARG A 273 -2.40 -6.38 -24.29
CA ARG A 273 -3.80 -6.58 -24.68
C ARG A 273 -4.69 -6.55 -23.43
N PRO A 274 -5.88 -5.97 -23.51
CA PRO A 274 -6.82 -5.99 -22.40
C PRO A 274 -7.31 -7.43 -22.16
N ASP A 275 -6.69 -8.10 -21.20
CA ASP A 275 -7.13 -9.42 -20.74
C ASP A 275 -8.36 -9.30 -19.83
N LYS A 276 -9.29 -10.25 -19.99
CA LYS A 276 -10.50 -10.34 -19.16
C LYS A 276 -10.08 -10.51 -17.70
N ILE A 277 -10.60 -9.64 -16.82
CA ILE A 277 -10.39 -9.74 -15.38
C ILE A 277 -11.15 -10.98 -14.88
N PRO A 278 -10.50 -11.94 -14.21
CA PRO A 278 -11.17 -13.08 -13.59
C PRO A 278 -12.21 -12.59 -12.56
N GLU A 279 -13.30 -13.33 -12.40
CA GLU A 279 -14.36 -12.98 -11.44
C GLU A 279 -13.90 -13.16 -9.98
N ASP A 280 -12.85 -13.94 -9.75
CA ASP A 280 -12.29 -14.36 -8.47
C ASP A 280 -10.96 -13.68 -8.10
N ILE A 281 -10.62 -12.57 -8.74
CA ILE A 281 -9.37 -11.84 -8.52
C ILE A 281 -9.21 -11.34 -7.06
N GLY A 282 -8.03 -11.54 -6.48
CA GLY A 282 -7.70 -11.10 -5.12
C GLY A 282 -7.49 -9.58 -5.01
N ILE A 283 -7.56 -9.02 -3.80
CA ILE A 283 -7.33 -7.57 -3.57
C ILE A 283 -5.93 -7.14 -4.01
N ILE A 284 -4.91 -7.97 -3.79
CA ILE A 284 -3.53 -7.65 -4.17
C ILE A 284 -3.37 -7.65 -5.69
N GLU A 285 -3.94 -8.65 -6.36
CA GLU A 285 -3.97 -8.71 -7.83
C GLU A 285 -4.73 -7.51 -8.40
N TRP A 286 -5.81 -7.07 -7.75
CA TRP A 286 -6.50 -5.82 -8.12
C TRP A 286 -5.60 -4.59 -8.07
N VAL A 287 -4.73 -4.46 -7.06
CA VAL A 287 -3.80 -3.33 -6.96
C VAL A 287 -2.83 -3.34 -8.14
N THR A 288 -2.21 -4.48 -8.42
CA THR A 288 -1.30 -4.64 -9.58
C THR A 288 -2.04 -4.40 -10.90
N ARG A 289 -3.29 -4.89 -11.03
CA ARG A 289 -4.11 -4.73 -12.23
C ARG A 289 -4.54 -3.27 -12.45
N ILE A 290 -4.84 -2.53 -11.40
CA ILE A 290 -5.20 -1.09 -11.50
C ILE A 290 -4.04 -0.32 -12.13
N GLU A 291 -2.80 -0.60 -11.74
CA GLU A 291 -1.63 0.08 -12.30
C GLU A 291 -1.44 -0.24 -13.78
N SER A 292 -1.54 -1.52 -14.18
CA SER A 292 -1.42 -1.90 -15.59
C SER A 292 -2.56 -1.33 -16.44
N LEU A 293 -3.79 -1.33 -15.93
CA LEU A 293 -4.96 -0.75 -16.60
C LEU A 293 -4.86 0.77 -16.73
N GLN A 294 -4.32 1.47 -15.73
CA GLN A 294 -4.12 2.92 -15.80
C GLN A 294 -3.17 3.28 -16.95
N GLY A 295 -2.07 2.53 -17.10
CA GLY A 295 -1.13 2.72 -18.20
C GLY A 295 -1.80 2.55 -19.57
N GLN A 296 -2.47 1.41 -19.78
CA GLN A 296 -3.14 1.13 -21.06
C GLN A 296 -4.29 2.09 -21.35
N SER A 297 -5.14 2.39 -20.37
CA SER A 297 -6.25 3.34 -20.52
C SER A 297 -5.74 4.73 -20.89
N LYS A 298 -4.66 5.19 -20.26
CA LYS A 298 -4.03 6.48 -20.55
C LYS A 298 -3.50 6.51 -21.98
N ARG A 299 -2.74 5.48 -22.37
CA ARG A 299 -2.20 5.32 -23.73
C ARG A 299 -3.30 5.34 -24.79
N HIS A 300 -4.29 4.47 -24.67
CA HIS A 300 -5.41 4.39 -25.61
C HIS A 300 -6.18 5.70 -25.72
N SER A 301 -6.41 6.38 -24.61
CA SER A 301 -7.08 7.69 -24.61
C SER A 301 -6.26 8.74 -25.33
N GLN A 302 -4.94 8.79 -25.06
CA GLN A 302 -4.01 9.73 -25.70
C GLN A 302 -3.93 9.51 -27.21
N ASP A 303 -3.78 8.25 -27.63
CA ASP A 303 -3.69 7.90 -29.06
C ASP A 303 -5.02 8.15 -29.78
N TYR A 304 -6.15 7.82 -29.15
CA TYR A 304 -7.48 8.07 -29.72
C TYR A 304 -7.72 9.57 -29.93
N LEU A 305 -7.43 10.39 -28.91
CA LEU A 305 -7.59 11.84 -28.99
C LEU A 305 -6.66 12.43 -30.04
N LEU A 306 -5.38 12.03 -30.06
CA LEU A 306 -4.44 12.49 -31.08
C LEU A 306 -4.89 12.11 -32.49
N ASN A 307 -5.34 10.88 -32.69
CA ASN A 307 -5.81 10.44 -34.00
C ASN A 307 -7.09 11.19 -34.43
N ALA A 308 -8.00 11.47 -33.50
CA ALA A 308 -9.18 12.29 -33.78
C ALA A 308 -8.81 13.72 -34.22
N VAL A 309 -7.80 14.33 -33.58
CA VAL A 309 -7.28 15.65 -33.97
C VAL A 309 -6.59 15.58 -35.33
N LEU A 310 -5.68 14.62 -35.56
CA LEU A 310 -4.98 14.47 -36.83
C LEU A 310 -5.94 14.21 -38.00
N ASN A 311 -6.98 13.40 -37.80
CA ASN A 311 -7.98 13.12 -38.83
C ASN A 311 -8.75 14.37 -39.25
N SER A 312 -8.91 15.36 -38.36
CA SER A 312 -9.52 16.64 -38.72
C SER A 312 -8.69 17.46 -39.72
N TYR A 313 -7.41 17.09 -39.89
CA TYR A 313 -6.46 17.67 -40.85
C TYR A 313 -6.07 16.68 -41.97
N ASP A 314 -6.83 15.59 -42.18
CA ASP A 314 -6.52 14.54 -43.16
C ASP A 314 -5.13 13.89 -42.94
N ARG A 315 -4.73 13.77 -41.67
CA ARG A 315 -3.51 13.10 -41.22
C ARG A 315 -3.86 11.90 -40.35
N ASN A 316 -2.95 10.93 -40.29
CA ASN A 316 -3.11 9.76 -39.43
C ASN A 316 -1.91 9.64 -38.48
N LEU A 317 -2.15 9.14 -37.27
CA LEU A 317 -1.08 8.71 -36.38
C LEU A 317 -0.43 7.44 -36.93
N ILE A 318 0.84 7.51 -37.31
CA ILE A 318 1.63 6.33 -37.69
C ILE A 318 2.23 5.75 -36.41
N LYS A 319 1.84 4.52 -36.06
CA LYS A 319 2.20 3.92 -34.78
C LYS A 319 2.80 2.53 -34.94
N PHE A 320 3.96 2.33 -34.35
CA PHE A 320 4.67 1.05 -34.31
C PHE A 320 4.73 0.55 -32.87
N GLN A 321 4.04 -0.55 -32.58
CA GLN A 321 4.03 -1.21 -31.27
C GLN A 321 3.78 -2.71 -31.45
N PHE A 322 4.31 -3.51 -30.54
CA PHE A 322 4.11 -4.95 -30.57
C PHE A 322 3.09 -5.40 -29.51
N PRO A 323 1.93 -5.96 -29.89
CA PRO A 323 0.93 -6.36 -28.92
C PRO A 323 1.33 -7.67 -28.20
N VAL A 324 1.34 -7.64 -26.87
CA VAL A 324 1.70 -8.79 -26.00
C VAL A 324 0.61 -9.05 -24.96
N SER A 325 0.59 -10.24 -24.36
CA SER A 325 -0.23 -10.50 -23.16
C SER A 325 0.48 -10.00 -21.90
N LEU A 326 -0.28 -9.79 -20.82
CA LEU A 326 0.30 -9.44 -19.52
C LEU A 326 1.29 -10.52 -19.03
N GLU A 327 0.89 -11.79 -19.14
CA GLU A 327 1.72 -12.94 -18.77
C GLU A 327 3.07 -12.92 -19.49
N PHE A 328 3.06 -12.58 -20.79
CA PHE A 328 4.29 -12.47 -21.56
C PHE A 328 5.18 -11.33 -21.06
N GLU A 329 4.61 -10.18 -20.71
CA GLU A 329 5.38 -9.04 -20.20
C GLU A 329 5.99 -9.32 -18.82
N GLU A 330 5.25 -10.00 -17.94
CA GLU A 330 5.74 -10.47 -16.63
C GLU A 330 6.85 -11.54 -16.78
N GLU A 331 6.67 -12.50 -17.70
CA GLU A 331 7.68 -13.50 -18.02
C GLU A 331 8.95 -12.82 -18.58
N LEU A 332 8.78 -11.89 -19.52
CA LEU A 332 9.87 -11.14 -20.13
C LEU A 332 10.63 -10.30 -19.08
N ALA A 333 9.93 -9.69 -18.13
CA ALA A 333 10.52 -8.90 -17.05
C ALA A 333 11.34 -9.75 -16.06
N SER A 334 10.97 -11.02 -15.86
CA SER A 334 11.63 -11.94 -14.92
C SER A 334 12.77 -12.76 -15.54
N LYS A 335 12.83 -12.87 -16.87
CA LYS A 335 13.84 -13.65 -17.60
C LYS A 335 15.25 -13.05 -17.53
N LYS A 336 16.24 -13.93 -17.32
CA LYS A 336 17.67 -13.57 -17.36
C LYS A 336 18.17 -13.21 -18.77
N ASN A 337 17.63 -13.87 -19.81
CA ASN A 337 18.03 -13.66 -21.21
C ASN A 337 17.02 -12.79 -21.99
N ARG A 338 16.38 -11.84 -21.32
CA ARG A 338 15.35 -10.97 -21.90
C ARG A 338 15.74 -10.29 -23.23
N LEU A 339 17.02 -9.95 -23.39
CA LEU A 339 17.50 -9.26 -24.60
C LEU A 339 17.32 -10.10 -25.87
N GLU A 340 17.50 -11.42 -25.80
CA GLU A 340 17.33 -12.31 -26.96
C GLU A 340 15.87 -12.33 -27.41
N ASP A 341 14.93 -12.46 -26.47
CA ASP A 341 13.50 -12.40 -26.75
C ASP A 341 13.09 -11.03 -27.32
N MET A 342 13.65 -9.93 -26.80
CA MET A 342 13.39 -8.58 -27.33
C MET A 342 13.93 -8.37 -28.75
N GLU A 343 15.06 -8.98 -29.10
CA GLU A 343 15.62 -8.93 -30.46
C GLU A 343 14.73 -9.67 -31.46
N LEU A 344 14.15 -10.80 -31.06
CA LEU A 344 13.16 -11.52 -31.86
C LEU A 344 11.90 -10.69 -32.08
N LEU A 345 11.33 -10.13 -31.01
CA LEU A 345 10.16 -9.24 -31.10
C LEU A 345 10.42 -8.02 -32.01
N LYS A 346 11.63 -7.46 -31.96
CA LYS A 346 12.04 -6.37 -32.85
C LYS A 346 12.03 -6.82 -34.32
N ALA A 347 12.60 -7.98 -34.61
CA ALA A 347 12.63 -8.52 -35.98
C ALA A 347 11.22 -8.75 -36.50
N ASP A 348 10.33 -9.31 -35.68
CA ASP A 348 8.93 -9.53 -36.02
C ASP A 348 8.20 -8.21 -36.28
N MET A 349 8.35 -7.21 -35.40
CA MET A 349 7.76 -5.88 -35.57
C MET A 349 8.20 -5.23 -36.88
N ILE A 350 9.50 -5.32 -37.24
CA ILE A 350 10.02 -4.77 -38.50
C ILE A 350 9.42 -5.51 -39.69
N ASN A 351 9.36 -6.84 -39.64
CA ASN A 351 8.85 -7.66 -40.74
C ASN A 351 7.35 -7.42 -40.98
N GLU A 352 6.55 -7.39 -39.92
CA GLU A 352 5.10 -7.14 -39.99
C GLU A 352 4.77 -5.74 -40.52
N ASN A 353 5.59 -4.74 -40.17
CA ASN A 353 5.35 -3.33 -40.52
C ASN A 353 6.20 -2.83 -41.68
N ARG A 354 6.91 -3.72 -42.40
CA ARG A 354 7.93 -3.34 -43.38
C ARG A 354 7.45 -2.31 -44.41
N MET A 355 6.29 -2.55 -45.03
CA MET A 355 5.75 -1.62 -46.04
C MET A 355 5.42 -0.26 -45.46
N LEU A 356 4.87 -0.20 -44.24
CA LEU A 356 4.54 1.05 -43.57
C LEU A 356 5.81 1.81 -43.17
N ILE A 357 6.85 1.09 -42.71
CA ILE A 357 8.17 1.66 -42.42
C ILE A 357 8.78 2.25 -43.69
N GLU A 358 8.82 1.50 -44.79
CA GLU A 358 9.33 1.97 -46.08
C GLU A 358 8.60 3.23 -46.55
N PHE A 359 7.27 3.23 -46.52
CA PHE A 359 6.46 4.41 -46.87
C PHE A 359 6.74 5.62 -45.96
N THR A 360 6.85 5.40 -44.65
CA THR A 360 7.12 6.46 -43.68
C THR A 360 8.51 7.06 -43.89
N MET A 361 9.52 6.21 -44.15
CA MET A 361 10.89 6.65 -44.43
C MET A 361 10.97 7.44 -45.74
N GLU A 362 10.31 6.98 -46.80
CA GLU A 362 10.22 7.71 -48.07
C GLU A 362 9.58 9.08 -47.90
N ALA A 363 8.51 9.18 -47.10
CA ALA A 363 7.86 10.45 -46.80
C ALA A 363 8.79 11.42 -46.06
N ILE A 364 9.48 10.96 -45.01
CA ILE A 364 10.44 11.76 -44.24
C ILE A 364 11.60 12.25 -45.13
N VAL A 365 12.17 11.36 -45.93
CA VAL A 365 13.27 11.69 -46.85
C VAL A 365 12.79 12.71 -47.89
N LYS A 366 11.64 12.48 -48.51
CA LYS A 366 11.08 13.40 -49.50
C LYS A 366 10.84 14.78 -48.89
N GLU A 367 10.29 14.87 -47.69
CA GLU A 367 10.06 16.15 -47.02
C GLU A 367 11.38 16.88 -46.72
N ARG A 368 12.37 16.16 -46.17
CA ARG A 368 13.68 16.74 -45.80
C ARG A 368 14.49 17.23 -47.00
N PHE A 369 14.42 16.53 -48.14
CA PHE A 369 15.28 16.78 -49.29
C PHE A 369 14.57 17.38 -50.53
N ALA A 370 13.24 17.39 -50.60
CA ALA A 370 12.54 18.08 -51.69
C ALA A 370 12.67 19.60 -51.58
N SER A 371 12.81 20.13 -50.36
CA SER A 371 13.04 21.55 -50.10
C SER A 371 14.44 22.03 -50.55
N SER A 372 15.45 21.15 -50.60
CA SER A 372 16.80 21.50 -51.07
C SER A 372 16.95 21.60 -52.59
N ASN A 373 15.95 21.15 -53.36
CA ASN A 373 15.95 21.20 -54.83
C ASN A 373 15.19 22.43 -55.39
N GLN A 374 14.78 23.37 -54.54
CA GLN A 374 14.17 24.65 -54.94
C GLN A 374 15.16 25.84 -54.90
N CYS A 375 16.47 25.59 -54.82
CA CYS A 375 17.50 26.63 -54.89
C CYS A 375 17.85 27.03 -56.32
#